data_AF-A0A9D8GAA3-F1
#
_entry.id   AF-A0A9D8GAA3-F1
#
_cell.length_a   1.000
_cell.length_b   1.000
_cell.length_c   1.000
_cell.angle_alpha   90.00
_cell.angle_beta   90.00
_cell.angle_gamma   90.00
#
_symmetry.space_group_name_H-M   'P 1'
#
loop_
_entity.id
_entity.type
_entity.pdbx_description
1 polymer ?
#
loop_
_entity_poly.entity_id
_entity_poly.type
_entity_poly.pdbx_seq_one_letter_code
_entity_poly.pdbx_strand_id
1 'polypeptide(L)'
;MENILGIKITEARTKLGLTQDQFGAHYGVSGPAIFKFERGYVKPSLDLWMKIAADCGIAEKKAVLLWIKAKLPQQYQSFIDLSATAIAEPFAVYEKPVRPPYARIGDQREMRQRLADDPTLPPGMRAMFADDEFWALYRPTGEEIQKLVEMFRSYTDARESLFREALRLIRDFIRSQY
;
A
#
# COMPACT_ATOMS: atom_id res chain seq x y z
N MET A 1 -13.02 2.06 22.62
CA MET A 1 -12.10 1.60 21.56
C MET A 1 -12.93 0.75 20.62
N GLU A 2 -12.94 1.04 19.33
CA GLU A 2 -13.78 0.29 18.40
C GLU A 2 -13.14 -1.08 18.12
N ASN A 3 -13.74 -2.15 18.63
CA ASN A 3 -13.25 -3.52 18.43
C ASN A 3 -13.69 -4.05 17.06
N ILE A 4 -13.11 -3.49 15.99
CA ILE A 4 -13.53 -3.79 14.61
C ILE A 4 -13.37 -5.30 14.31
N LEU A 5 -12.27 -5.92 14.76
CA LEU A 5 -12.04 -7.35 14.55
C LEU A 5 -13.10 -8.20 15.24
N GLY A 6 -13.40 -7.93 16.53
CA GLY A 6 -14.41 -8.71 17.24
C GLY A 6 -15.83 -8.51 16.71
N ILE A 7 -16.15 -7.31 16.21
CA ILE A 7 -17.42 -7.06 15.51
C ILE A 7 -17.51 -7.95 14.28
N LYS A 8 -16.46 -7.99 13.43
CA LYS A 8 -16.42 -8.87 12.25
C LYS A 8 -16.49 -10.35 12.58
N ILE A 9 -15.81 -10.79 13.65
CA ILE A 9 -15.90 -12.18 14.12
C ILE A 9 -17.33 -12.51 14.57
N THR A 10 -17.97 -11.58 15.29
CA THR A 10 -19.36 -11.76 15.75
C THR A 10 -20.31 -11.87 14.56
N GLU A 11 -20.19 -10.97 13.58
CA GLU A 11 -20.97 -10.98 12.33
C GLU A 11 -20.78 -12.30 11.56
N ALA A 12 -19.54 -12.80 11.46
CA ALA A 12 -19.22 -14.06 10.81
C ALA A 12 -19.93 -15.23 11.48
N ARG A 13 -19.80 -15.31 12.80
CA ARG A 13 -20.37 -16.38 13.61
C ARG A 13 -21.90 -16.38 13.55
N THR A 14 -22.53 -15.22 13.67
CA THR A 14 -24.00 -15.09 13.62
C THR A 14 -24.54 -15.41 12.23
N LYS A 15 -23.84 -15.01 11.16
CA LYS A 15 -24.22 -15.36 9.78
C LYS A 15 -24.23 -16.87 9.54
N LEU A 16 -23.34 -17.61 10.20
CA LEU A 16 -23.26 -19.07 10.14
C LEU A 16 -24.20 -19.76 11.16
N GLY A 17 -24.87 -19.02 12.04
CA GLY A 17 -25.74 -19.58 13.07
C GLY A 17 -25.00 -20.40 14.13
N LEU A 18 -23.70 -20.16 14.34
CA LEU A 18 -22.86 -20.97 15.22
C LEU A 18 -22.77 -20.39 16.65
N THR A 19 -22.63 -21.27 17.64
CA THR A 19 -22.22 -20.87 18.99
C THR A 19 -20.73 -20.51 19.01
N GLN A 20 -20.26 -19.85 20.09
CA GLN A 20 -18.84 -19.51 20.24
C GLN A 20 -17.96 -20.76 20.28
N ASP A 21 -18.42 -21.84 20.91
CA ASP A 21 -17.69 -23.12 20.97
C ASP A 21 -17.61 -23.79 19.59
N GLN A 22 -18.72 -23.82 18.85
CA GLN A 22 -18.75 -24.39 17.49
C GLN A 22 -17.86 -23.59 16.53
N PHE A 23 -17.94 -22.27 16.58
CA PHE A 23 -17.11 -21.39 15.77
C PHE A 23 -15.63 -21.53 16.15
N GLY A 24 -15.31 -21.58 17.45
CA GLY A 24 -13.95 -21.81 17.90
C GLY A 24 -13.39 -23.13 17.38
N ALA A 25 -14.15 -24.22 17.52
CA ALA A 25 -13.76 -25.54 17.04
C ALA A 25 -13.43 -25.55 15.54
N HIS A 26 -14.18 -24.81 14.73
CA HIS A 26 -13.93 -24.68 13.29
C HIS A 26 -12.52 -24.13 12.97
N TYR A 27 -11.99 -23.24 13.80
CA TYR A 27 -10.66 -22.64 13.61
C TYR A 27 -9.59 -23.15 14.59
N GLY A 28 -9.88 -24.24 15.31
CA GLY A 28 -8.94 -24.84 16.26
C GLY A 28 -8.67 -23.99 17.51
N VAL A 29 -9.65 -23.18 17.94
CA VAL A 29 -9.57 -22.36 19.16
C VAL A 29 -10.74 -22.66 20.10
N SER A 30 -10.60 -22.32 21.38
CA SER A 30 -11.70 -22.54 22.34
C SER A 30 -12.78 -21.45 22.23
N GLY A 31 -14.03 -21.77 22.56
CA GLY A 31 -15.11 -20.77 22.62
C GLY A 31 -14.82 -19.58 23.54
N PRO A 32 -14.20 -19.77 24.72
CA PRO A 32 -13.71 -18.66 25.54
C PRO A 32 -12.69 -17.74 24.83
N ALA A 33 -11.90 -18.27 23.89
CA ALA A 33 -11.02 -17.44 23.07
C ALA A 33 -11.82 -16.58 22.09
N ILE A 34 -12.84 -17.15 21.43
CA ILE A 34 -13.78 -16.41 20.58
C ILE A 34 -14.45 -15.29 21.36
N PHE A 35 -14.97 -15.58 22.56
CA PHE A 35 -15.53 -14.55 23.44
C PHE A 35 -14.56 -13.39 23.70
N LYS A 36 -13.30 -13.69 24.01
CA LYS A 36 -12.27 -12.67 24.25
C LYS A 36 -11.98 -11.84 23.00
N PHE A 37 -12.03 -12.45 21.82
CA PHE A 37 -11.88 -11.73 20.55
C PHE A 37 -13.08 -10.81 20.28
N GLU A 38 -14.30 -11.31 20.41
CA GLU A 38 -15.54 -10.56 20.22
C GLU A 38 -15.66 -9.37 21.18
N ARG A 39 -15.19 -9.52 22.42
CA ARG A 39 -15.13 -8.43 23.41
C ARG A 39 -13.93 -7.50 23.27
N GLY A 40 -12.92 -7.90 22.51
CA GLY A 40 -11.72 -7.09 22.25
C GLY A 40 -10.69 -7.13 23.36
N TYR A 41 -10.84 -8.08 24.29
CA TYR A 41 -9.85 -8.33 25.35
C TYR A 41 -8.55 -8.89 24.79
N VAL A 42 -8.65 -9.69 23.73
CA VAL A 42 -7.50 -10.29 23.05
C VAL A 42 -7.68 -10.11 21.55
N LYS A 43 -6.58 -9.90 20.84
CA LYS A 43 -6.56 -9.85 19.38
C LYS A 43 -6.09 -11.21 18.85
N PRO A 44 -6.76 -11.82 17.86
CA PRO A 44 -6.30 -13.06 17.26
C PRO A 44 -4.91 -12.89 16.62
N SER A 45 -4.20 -14.00 16.41
CA SER A 45 -3.02 -14.01 15.55
C SER A 45 -3.41 -13.60 14.12
N LEU A 46 -2.43 -13.15 13.34
CA LEU A 46 -2.68 -12.80 11.94
C LEU A 46 -3.22 -14.01 11.18
N ASP A 47 -2.56 -15.17 11.29
CA ASP A 47 -2.97 -16.39 10.58
C ASP A 47 -4.41 -16.82 10.89
N LEU A 48 -4.82 -16.74 12.16
CA LEU A 48 -6.18 -17.06 12.57
C LEU A 48 -7.18 -16.04 11.99
N TRP A 49 -6.84 -14.76 12.06
CA TRP A 49 -7.66 -13.70 11.50
C TRP A 49 -7.83 -13.84 9.99
N MET A 50 -6.77 -14.19 9.26
CA MET A 50 -6.83 -14.38 7.81
C MET A 50 -7.79 -15.50 7.41
N LYS A 51 -7.81 -16.61 8.15
CA LYS A 51 -8.78 -17.70 7.94
C LYS A 51 -10.22 -17.22 8.15
N ILE A 52 -10.48 -16.54 9.26
CA ILE A 52 -11.82 -16.00 9.56
C ILE A 52 -12.23 -14.97 8.51
N ALA A 53 -11.33 -14.07 8.12
CA ALA A 53 -11.60 -13.00 7.17
C ALA A 53 -11.92 -13.54 5.77
N ALA A 54 -11.25 -14.60 5.33
CA ALA A 54 -11.57 -15.30 4.09
C ALA A 54 -13.00 -15.84 4.10
N ASP A 55 -13.41 -16.52 5.18
CA ASP A 55 -14.77 -17.06 5.34
C ASP A 55 -15.83 -15.95 5.43
N CYS A 56 -15.45 -14.75 5.87
CA CYS A 56 -16.31 -13.55 5.86
C CYS A 56 -16.45 -12.90 4.48
N GLY A 57 -15.64 -13.30 3.48
CA GLY A 57 -15.55 -12.61 2.19
C GLY A 57 -14.85 -11.25 2.29
N ILE A 58 -13.93 -11.07 3.25
CA ILE A 58 -13.12 -9.87 3.37
C ILE A 58 -11.88 -10.04 2.48
N ALA A 59 -11.67 -9.11 1.54
CA ALA A 59 -10.48 -9.05 0.71
C ALA A 59 -9.19 -9.12 1.54
N GLU A 60 -8.21 -9.89 1.08
CA GLU A 60 -6.99 -10.21 1.82
C GLU A 60 -6.25 -8.95 2.30
N LYS A 61 -6.04 -7.99 1.38
CA LYS A 61 -5.41 -6.70 1.68
C LYS A 61 -6.17 -5.93 2.76
N LYS A 62 -7.50 -5.92 2.68
CA LYS A 62 -8.36 -5.25 3.67
C LYS A 62 -8.27 -5.95 5.03
N ALA A 63 -8.23 -7.28 5.05
CA ALA A 63 -8.06 -8.06 6.28
C ALA A 63 -6.75 -7.73 6.99
N VAL A 64 -5.63 -7.64 6.25
CA VAL A 64 -4.32 -7.27 6.81
C VAL A 64 -4.35 -5.86 7.38
N LEU A 65 -4.90 -4.88 6.65
CA LEU A 65 -4.98 -3.49 7.12
C LEU A 65 -5.85 -3.35 8.39
N LEU A 66 -6.96 -4.09 8.47
CA LEU A 66 -7.80 -4.16 9.66
C LEU A 66 -7.02 -4.71 10.87
N TRP A 67 -6.24 -5.78 10.66
CA TRP A 67 -5.46 -6.39 11.73
C TRP A 67 -4.34 -5.46 12.23
N ILE A 68 -3.62 -4.81 11.32
CA ILE A 68 -2.58 -3.84 11.66
C ILE A 68 -3.19 -2.66 12.43
N LYS A 69 -4.27 -2.06 11.91
CA LYS A 69 -4.97 -0.94 12.56
C LYS A 69 -5.41 -1.31 13.98
N ALA A 70 -5.91 -2.53 14.18
CA ALA A 70 -6.29 -3.01 15.50
C ALA A 70 -5.10 -3.16 16.46
N LYS A 71 -3.90 -3.51 15.96
CA LYS A 71 -2.68 -3.67 16.78
C LYS A 71 -1.99 -2.35 17.10
N LEU A 72 -2.18 -1.31 16.29
CA LEU A 72 -1.55 -0.01 16.49
C LEU A 72 -2.04 0.72 17.76
N PRO A 73 -1.14 1.45 18.46
CA PRO A 73 -1.52 2.45 19.45
C PRO A 73 -2.51 3.47 18.88
N GLN A 74 -3.41 3.97 19.72
CA GLN A 74 -4.54 4.81 19.31
C GLN A 74 -4.12 6.03 18.47
N GLN A 75 -3.02 6.68 18.85
CA GLN A 75 -2.48 7.85 18.15
C GLN A 75 -2.05 7.59 16.70
N TYR A 76 -1.79 6.33 16.33
CA TYR A 76 -1.37 5.96 14.98
C TYR A 76 -2.49 5.33 14.15
N GLN A 77 -3.66 5.05 14.75
CA GLN A 77 -4.75 4.39 14.03
C GLN A 77 -5.33 5.27 12.91
N SER A 78 -5.23 6.60 13.01
CA SER A 78 -5.66 7.55 11.98
C SER A 78 -4.80 7.50 10.72
N PHE A 79 -3.58 6.97 10.78
CA PHE A 79 -2.69 6.86 9.62
C PHE A 79 -3.13 5.79 8.63
N ILE A 80 -4.02 4.87 9.04
CA ILE A 80 -4.60 3.85 8.17
C ILE A 80 -6.00 4.28 7.76
N ASP A 81 -6.12 4.77 6.52
CA ASP A 81 -7.39 5.04 5.87
C ASP A 81 -7.96 3.76 5.21
N LEU A 82 -9.08 3.29 5.74
CA LEU A 82 -9.79 2.10 5.26
C LEU A 82 -10.92 2.44 4.26
N SER A 83 -11.20 3.73 4.03
CA SER A 83 -12.25 4.18 3.11
C SER A 83 -11.83 4.06 1.64
N ALA A 84 -10.53 4.25 1.35
CA ALA A 84 -9.97 4.08 0.01
C ALA A 84 -9.85 2.61 -0.43
N THR A 85 -9.92 1.64 0.50
CA THR A 85 -9.77 0.21 0.18
C THR A 85 -11.09 -0.49 -0.17
N ALA A 86 -12.20 0.26 -0.29
CA ALA A 86 -13.54 -0.28 -0.50
C ALA A 86 -13.93 -0.45 -1.98
N ILE A 87 -13.05 -0.19 -2.96
CA ILE A 87 -13.41 -0.30 -4.38
C ILE A 87 -12.40 -1.17 -5.12
N ALA A 88 -12.95 -2.22 -5.74
CA ALA A 88 -12.37 -3.18 -6.69
C ALA A 88 -11.57 -4.36 -6.11
N GLU A 89 -12.24 -5.51 -6.00
CA GLU A 89 -11.69 -6.73 -6.60
C GLU A 89 -12.57 -7.08 -7.80
N PRO A 90 -11.95 -7.38 -8.94
CA PRO A 90 -11.84 -8.80 -9.29
C PRO A 90 -10.39 -9.15 -9.55
N PHE A 91 -9.96 -10.35 -9.10
CA PHE A 91 -8.76 -11.08 -9.56
C PHE A 91 -7.74 -10.21 -10.30
N ALA A 92 -7.08 -9.32 -9.58
CA ALA A 92 -5.89 -8.70 -10.12
C ALA A 92 -4.79 -9.77 -10.00
N VAL A 93 -4.61 -10.54 -11.08
CA VAL A 93 -3.25 -10.75 -11.57
C VAL A 93 -2.52 -9.44 -11.28
N TYR A 94 -1.41 -9.46 -10.56
CA TYR A 94 -0.55 -8.28 -10.45
C TYR A 94 0.02 -7.99 -11.85
N GLU A 95 -0.83 -7.62 -12.81
CA GLU A 95 -0.46 -6.76 -13.89
C GLU A 95 0.02 -5.50 -13.17
N LYS A 96 1.34 -5.39 -13.04
CA LYS A 96 1.98 -4.09 -12.86
C LYS A 96 1.17 -3.16 -13.76
N PRO A 97 0.55 -2.07 -13.23
CA PRO A 97 -0.12 -1.11 -14.09
C PRO A 97 0.84 -0.86 -15.25
N VAL A 98 0.38 -0.88 -16.49
CA VAL A 98 1.25 -0.68 -17.66
C VAL A 98 1.88 0.70 -17.47
N ARG A 99 3.02 0.71 -16.80
CA ARG A 99 3.76 1.88 -16.37
C ARG A 99 4.26 2.47 -17.67
N PRO A 100 4.12 3.79 -17.91
CA PRO A 100 4.83 4.42 -19.01
C PRO A 100 6.31 4.02 -18.85
N PRO A 101 6.87 3.25 -19.80
CA PRO A 101 8.21 2.73 -19.62
C PRO A 101 9.19 3.85 -19.95
N TYR A 102 9.44 4.73 -18.98
CA TYR A 102 10.40 5.83 -19.13
C TYR A 102 11.79 5.28 -19.48
N ALA A 103 12.13 4.09 -18.97
CA ALA A 103 13.38 3.40 -19.25
C ALA A 103 13.72 3.24 -20.75
N ARG A 104 12.71 3.21 -21.63
CA ARG A 104 12.91 3.00 -23.08
C ARG A 104 12.98 4.29 -23.88
N ILE A 105 12.69 5.43 -23.26
CA ILE A 105 12.68 6.72 -23.93
C ILE A 105 14.09 7.31 -23.89
N GLY A 106 14.71 7.39 -25.06
CA GLY A 106 16.03 8.00 -25.24
C GLY A 106 15.97 9.48 -25.59
N ASP A 107 14.87 9.95 -26.18
CA ASP A 107 14.69 11.36 -26.52
C ASP A 107 14.21 12.16 -25.31
N GLN A 108 14.99 13.16 -24.93
CA GLN A 108 14.69 14.07 -23.83
C GLN A 108 13.40 14.86 -24.07
N ARG A 109 13.09 15.25 -25.31
CA ARG A 109 11.86 16.01 -25.61
C ARG A 109 10.63 15.13 -25.43
N GLU A 110 10.67 13.91 -25.94
CA GLU A 110 9.62 12.91 -25.72
C GLU A 110 9.45 12.61 -24.22
N MET A 111 10.56 12.45 -23.50
CA MET A 111 10.54 12.21 -22.05
C MET A 111 9.82 13.32 -21.28
N ARG A 112 10.16 14.58 -21.56
CA ARG A 112 9.54 15.74 -20.90
C ARG A 112 8.04 15.80 -21.16
N GLN A 113 7.62 15.53 -22.39
CA GLN A 113 6.21 15.48 -22.75
C GLN A 113 5.48 14.37 -21.98
N ARG A 114 6.03 13.16 -21.93
CA ARG A 114 5.43 12.02 -21.21
C ARG A 114 5.31 12.28 -19.71
N LEU A 115 6.32 12.90 -19.10
CA LEU A 115 6.29 13.26 -17.68
C LEU A 115 5.29 14.37 -17.38
N ALA A 116 5.12 15.35 -18.28
CA ALA A 116 4.11 16.39 -18.15
C ALA A 116 2.68 15.82 -18.23
N ASP A 117 2.49 14.82 -19.10
CA ASP A 117 1.20 14.16 -19.34
C ASP A 117 0.86 13.10 -18.29
N ASP A 118 1.76 12.78 -17.33
CA ASP A 118 1.53 11.76 -16.30
C ASP A 118 0.78 12.35 -15.08
N PRO A 119 -0.54 12.08 -14.93
CA PRO A 119 -1.35 12.60 -13.82
C PRO A 119 -1.00 11.94 -12.48
N THR A 120 -0.17 10.90 -12.46
CA THR A 120 0.17 10.15 -11.26
C THR A 120 1.43 10.67 -10.56
N LEU A 121 2.15 11.62 -11.16
CA LEU A 121 3.33 12.22 -10.55
C LEU A 121 2.95 13.24 -9.46
N PRO A 122 3.66 13.26 -8.32
CA PRO A 122 3.45 14.25 -7.27
C PRO A 122 3.89 15.65 -7.73
N PRO A 123 3.31 16.74 -7.16
CA PRO A 123 3.57 18.10 -7.59
C PRO A 123 5.06 18.49 -7.60
N GLY A 124 5.81 18.08 -6.57
CA GLY A 124 7.25 18.36 -6.48
C GLY A 124 8.08 17.72 -7.61
N MET A 125 7.70 16.52 -8.07
CA MET A 125 8.35 15.88 -9.22
C MET A 125 8.00 16.59 -10.52
N ARG A 126 6.74 16.99 -10.71
CA ARG A 126 6.33 17.74 -11.91
C ARG A 126 7.07 19.07 -12.01
N ALA A 127 7.20 19.78 -10.89
CA ALA A 127 7.96 21.03 -10.83
C ALA A 127 9.43 20.80 -11.22
N MET A 128 10.08 19.78 -10.65
CA MET A 128 11.45 19.41 -11.01
C MET A 128 11.61 19.05 -12.49
N PHE A 129 10.69 18.28 -13.07
CA PHE A 129 10.76 17.89 -14.48
C PHE A 129 10.40 19.01 -15.45
N ALA A 130 9.67 20.04 -15.00
CA ALA A 130 9.42 21.24 -15.78
C ALA A 130 10.65 22.16 -15.85
N ASP A 131 11.53 22.12 -14.84
CA ASP A 131 12.69 23.00 -14.75
C ASP A 131 13.78 22.69 -15.81
N ASP A 132 14.10 23.66 -16.65
CA ASP A 132 15.16 23.55 -17.65
C ASP A 132 16.57 23.37 -17.06
N GLU A 133 16.85 23.94 -15.88
CA GLU A 133 18.16 23.83 -15.23
C GLU A 133 18.43 22.39 -14.80
N PHE A 134 17.43 21.70 -14.24
CA PHE A 134 17.49 20.27 -13.94
C PHE A 134 17.93 19.45 -15.14
N TRP A 135 17.31 19.67 -16.29
CA TRP A 135 17.64 18.92 -17.50
C TRP A 135 19.00 19.27 -18.08
N ALA A 136 19.40 20.53 -18.01
CA ALA A 136 20.72 20.98 -18.47
C ALA A 136 21.85 20.37 -17.62
N LEU A 137 21.67 20.35 -16.29
CA LEU A 137 22.69 19.93 -15.33
C LEU A 137 22.77 18.42 -15.16
N TYR A 138 21.62 17.76 -14.95
CA TYR A 138 21.59 16.34 -14.59
C TYR A 138 21.55 15.42 -15.80
N ARG A 139 20.94 15.84 -16.92
CA ARG A 139 20.74 15.03 -18.13
C ARG A 139 20.35 13.58 -17.82
N PRO A 140 19.26 13.37 -17.07
CA PRO A 140 18.93 12.04 -16.60
C PRO A 140 18.54 11.10 -17.74
N THR A 141 18.92 9.84 -17.63
CA THR A 141 18.48 8.80 -18.57
C THR A 141 17.05 8.36 -18.25
N GLY A 142 16.39 7.72 -19.22
CA GLY A 142 15.08 7.13 -18.98
C GLY A 142 15.07 6.09 -17.85
N GLU A 143 16.16 5.35 -17.66
CA GLU A 143 16.28 4.38 -16.57
C GLU A 143 16.37 5.06 -15.20
N GLU A 144 17.14 6.14 -15.10
CA GLU A 144 17.25 6.94 -13.88
C GLU A 144 15.89 7.55 -13.51
N ILE A 145 15.17 8.09 -14.50
CA ILE A 145 13.82 8.63 -14.32
C ILE A 145 12.84 7.54 -13.89
N GLN A 146 12.87 6.37 -14.53
CA GLN A 146 12.03 5.23 -14.17
C GLN A 146 12.22 4.86 -12.69
N LYS A 147 13.48 4.69 -12.24
CA LYS A 147 13.79 4.33 -10.86
C LYS A 147 13.37 5.43 -9.88
N LEU A 148 13.56 6.69 -10.25
CA LEU A 148 13.18 7.83 -9.42
C LEU A 148 11.65 7.87 -9.21
N VAL A 149 10.88 7.72 -10.29
CA VAL A 149 9.41 7.67 -10.23
C VAL A 149 8.94 6.44 -9.43
N GLU A 150 9.54 5.28 -9.63
CA GLU A 150 9.15 4.05 -8.91
C GLU A 150 9.33 4.16 -7.41
N MET A 151 10.44 4.76 -6.95
CA MET A 151 10.74 4.86 -5.53
C MET A 151 10.01 5.99 -4.82
N PHE A 152 9.80 7.12 -5.50
CA PHE A 152 9.38 8.35 -4.81
C PHE A 152 8.00 8.89 -5.19
N ARG A 153 7.25 8.24 -6.09
CA ARG A 153 5.90 8.70 -6.50
C ARG A 153 4.89 8.83 -5.35
N SER A 154 5.05 8.07 -4.26
CA SER A 154 4.17 8.12 -3.09
C SER A 154 4.45 9.27 -2.13
N TYR A 155 5.51 10.05 -2.36
CA TYR A 155 5.95 11.14 -1.49
C TYR A 155 5.46 12.48 -2.03
N THR A 156 4.17 12.78 -1.80
CA THR A 156 3.49 13.97 -2.33
C THR A 156 4.02 15.28 -1.78
N ASP A 157 4.53 15.29 -0.55
CA ASP A 157 4.98 16.49 0.17
C ASP A 157 6.50 16.73 0.04
N ALA A 158 7.20 15.89 -0.73
CA ALA A 158 8.64 16.03 -0.89
C ALA A 158 8.99 17.28 -1.71
N ARG A 159 10.00 18.01 -1.23
CA ARG A 159 10.57 19.18 -1.91
C ARG A 159 11.42 18.76 -3.09
N GLU A 160 11.50 19.63 -4.09
CA GLU A 160 12.30 19.45 -5.31
C GLU A 160 13.75 19.03 -5.05
N SER A 161 14.40 19.65 -4.07
CA SER A 161 15.79 19.34 -3.69
C SER A 161 16.01 17.89 -3.26
N LEU A 162 15.00 17.25 -2.68
CA LEU A 162 15.06 15.85 -2.26
C LEU A 162 15.08 14.91 -3.48
N PHE A 163 14.32 15.23 -4.52
CA PHE A 163 14.30 14.45 -5.75
C PHE A 163 15.60 14.59 -6.55
N ARG A 164 16.24 15.77 -6.52
CA ARG A 164 17.57 15.98 -7.10
C ARG A 164 18.65 15.14 -6.40
N GLU A 165 18.63 15.11 -5.07
CA GLU A 165 19.55 14.28 -4.29
C GLU A 165 19.27 12.79 -4.52
N ALA A 166 18.00 12.39 -4.57
CA ALA A 166 17.61 11.02 -4.88
C ALA A 166 18.09 10.59 -6.27
N LEU A 167 18.02 11.46 -7.28
CA LEU A 167 18.56 11.19 -8.62
C LEU A 167 20.08 11.00 -8.57
N ARG A 168 20.80 11.81 -7.80
CA ARG A 168 22.26 11.67 -7.61
C ARG A 168 22.59 10.30 -7.02
N LEU A 169 21.87 9.88 -5.98
CA LEU A 169 22.06 8.56 -5.35
C LEU A 169 21.71 7.40 -6.30
N ILE A 170 20.64 7.52 -7.08
CA ILE A 170 20.26 6.53 -8.10
C ILE A 170 21.40 6.35 -9.10
N ARG A 171 21.96 7.46 -9.60
CA ARG A 171 23.06 7.45 -10.54
C ARG A 171 24.30 6.76 -9.98
N ASP A 172 24.67 7.09 -8.74
CA ASP A 172 25.81 6.47 -8.08
C ASP A 172 25.60 4.95 -7.90
N PHE A 173 24.38 4.53 -7.59
CA PHE A 173 24.03 3.11 -7.43
C PHE A 173 23.97 2.33 -8.75
N ILE A 174 23.49 2.95 -9.84
CA ILE A 174 23.51 2.31 -11.17
C ILE A 174 24.96 2.14 -11.64
N ARG A 175 25.81 3.16 -11.42
CA ARG A 175 27.21 3.12 -11.83
C ARG A 175 28.06 2.13 -11.04
N SER A 176 27.70 1.82 -9.79
CA SER A 176 28.42 0.85 -8.97
C SER A 176 28.08 -0.62 -9.27
N GLN A 177 27.09 -0.88 -10.14
CA GLN A 177 26.71 -2.22 -10.57
C GLN A 177 27.46 -2.69 -11.84
N TYR A 178 28.41 -1.89 -12.33
CA TYR A 178 29.30 -2.16 -13.46
C TYR A 178 30.76 -1.93 -13.05
#